data_AF-A0A1B3LY55-F1
#
_entry.id   AF-A0A1B3LY55-F1
#
_cell.length_a   1.000
_cell.length_b   1.000
_cell.length_c   1.000
_cell.angle_alpha   90.00
_cell.angle_beta   90.00
_cell.angle_gamma   90.00
#
_symmetry.space_group_name_H-M   'P 1'
#
loop_
_entity.id
_entity.type
_entity.pdbx_description
1 polymer ?
#
loop_
_entity_poly.entity_id
_entity_poly.type
_entity_poly.pdbx_seq_one_letter_code
_entity_poly.pdbx_strand_id
1 'polypeptide(L)'
;MLMGTVRNALFAVCVASLSGCATGYKDFYKPVAGATPERVASTRVAPPPAVPVVERIASSDMQAVADQYTKRGYGLIGTSVFNSGRRETEDAAIQQGAEVKADLVVILNPRFTGSVTTAMPITVPKTTTSYSSGTATAFGPRGPVTAYGSGTTTTYGTSTTFVPVTVNRMDFGAAYFVKRKWSFGLEPRELTDQERQALQSNRGVAVRLIVDGTPAFDADILVGDLLTEIDGVPLTGVASLGPLLQERDGKRISVTLVRNGTRLVKGVQLVQSQ
;
A
#
# COMPACT_ATOMS: atom_id res chain seq x y z
N MET A 1 -17.63 -47.89 48.11
CA MET A 1 -16.36 -47.14 47.97
C MET A 1 -15.72 -47.56 46.66
N LEU A 2 -15.92 -46.76 45.61
CA LEU A 2 -15.28 -46.91 44.31
C LEU A 2 -13.95 -46.14 44.32
N MET A 3 -12.86 -46.75 43.85
CA MET A 3 -11.66 -46.01 43.40
C MET A 3 -11.30 -46.53 42.01
N GLY A 4 -11.75 -45.79 40.99
CA GLY A 4 -11.33 -45.94 39.61
C GLY A 4 -10.08 -45.11 39.35
N THR A 5 -9.01 -45.76 38.93
CA THR A 5 -7.76 -45.12 38.46
C THR A 5 -7.88 -44.80 36.97
N VAL A 6 -8.14 -43.54 36.64
CA VAL A 6 -8.09 -43.01 35.27
C VAL A 6 -6.68 -42.46 35.01
N ARG A 7 -6.01 -43.03 34.00
CA ARG A 7 -4.67 -42.65 33.55
C ARG A 7 -4.78 -41.48 32.59
N ASN A 8 -4.52 -40.26 33.07
CA ASN A 8 -4.53 -39.04 32.25
C ASN A 8 -3.39 -39.06 31.23
N ALA A 9 -3.75 -39.11 29.94
CA ALA A 9 -2.86 -38.85 28.83
C ALA A 9 -2.65 -37.33 28.70
N LEU A 10 -1.40 -36.89 28.85
CA LEU A 10 -1.00 -35.49 28.68
C LEU A 10 -0.86 -35.21 27.18
N PHE A 11 -1.91 -34.72 26.53
CA PHE A 11 -1.83 -34.16 25.17
C PHE A 11 -1.24 -32.75 25.26
N ALA A 12 0.04 -32.62 24.93
CA ALA A 12 0.70 -31.33 24.72
C ALA A 12 0.19 -30.72 23.41
N VAL A 13 -0.86 -29.90 23.51
CA VAL A 13 -1.31 -29.03 22.42
C VAL A 13 -0.29 -27.89 22.31
N CYS A 14 0.68 -28.02 21.41
CA CYS A 14 1.47 -26.90 20.91
C CYS A 14 0.52 -25.94 20.16
N VAL A 15 -0.07 -25.00 20.89
CA VAL A 15 -0.69 -23.82 20.28
C VAL A 15 0.43 -22.97 19.70
N ALA A 16 0.77 -23.23 18.45
CA ALA A 16 1.55 -22.29 17.63
C ALA A 16 0.67 -21.05 17.44
N SER A 17 0.87 -20.06 18.29
CA SER A 17 0.36 -18.71 18.10
C SER A 17 1.02 -18.14 16.84
N LEU A 18 0.35 -18.35 15.70
CA LEU A 18 0.49 -17.54 14.49
C LEU A 18 0.06 -16.11 14.82
N SER A 19 0.87 -15.44 15.63
CA SER A 19 0.93 -14.00 15.66
C SER A 19 1.55 -13.61 14.33
N GLY A 20 0.72 -13.57 13.29
CA GLY A 20 1.10 -12.96 12.02
C GLY A 20 1.60 -11.58 12.36
N CYS A 21 2.89 -11.33 12.15
CA CYS A 21 3.46 -10.01 12.33
C CYS A 21 2.63 -9.07 11.46
N ALA A 22 1.80 -8.22 12.08
CA ALA A 22 1.12 -7.15 11.36
C ALA A 22 2.23 -6.26 10.79
N THR A 23 2.41 -6.33 9.48
CA THR A 23 3.41 -5.55 8.75
C THR A 23 2.70 -4.38 8.09
N GLY A 24 3.40 -3.25 7.93
CA GLY A 24 2.79 -2.09 7.27
C GLY A 24 2.34 -2.41 5.84
N TYR A 25 3.01 -3.35 5.16
CA TYR A 25 2.61 -3.80 3.83
C TYR A 25 1.23 -4.46 3.80
N LYS A 26 0.87 -5.22 4.84
CA LYS A 26 -0.44 -5.86 4.97
C LYS A 26 -1.51 -4.86 5.41
N ASP A 27 -1.20 -4.07 6.43
CA ASP A 27 -2.16 -3.14 7.04
C ASP A 27 -2.60 -2.02 6.09
N PHE A 28 -1.67 -1.58 5.22
CA PHE A 28 -1.91 -0.51 4.25
C PHE A 28 -2.12 -1.03 2.82
N TYR A 29 -2.38 -2.33 2.64
CA TYR A 29 -2.70 -2.89 1.34
C TYR A 29 -4.03 -2.35 0.81
N LYS A 30 -4.01 -1.82 -0.41
CA LYS A 30 -5.18 -1.34 -1.13
C LYS A 30 -5.29 -2.07 -2.48
N PRO A 31 -6.35 -2.87 -2.70
CA PRO A 31 -6.57 -3.49 -3.99
C PRO A 31 -6.98 -2.45 -5.02
N VAL A 32 -6.59 -2.66 -6.28
CA VAL A 32 -7.06 -1.84 -7.40
C VAL A 32 -8.53 -2.15 -7.68
N ALA A 33 -9.31 -1.11 -8.01
CA ALA A 33 -10.72 -1.28 -8.37
C ALA A 33 -10.88 -2.27 -9.54
N GLY A 34 -11.69 -3.32 -9.34
CA GLY A 34 -11.93 -4.36 -10.34
C GLY A 34 -10.90 -5.51 -10.37
N ALA A 35 -9.84 -5.45 -9.57
CA ALA A 35 -8.88 -6.54 -9.39
C ALA A 35 -9.34 -7.51 -8.27
N THR A 36 -10.54 -8.09 -8.40
CA THR A 36 -10.99 -9.12 -7.45
C THR A 36 -10.17 -10.39 -7.63
N PRO A 37 -9.94 -11.19 -6.58
CA PRO A 37 -9.14 -12.42 -6.67
C PRO A 37 -9.62 -13.38 -7.77
N GLU A 38 -10.93 -13.46 -8.00
CA GLU A 38 -11.54 -14.31 -9.03
C GLU A 38 -11.19 -13.82 -10.44
N ARG A 39 -11.29 -12.50 -10.67
CA ARG A 39 -11.00 -11.90 -11.97
C ARG A 39 -9.51 -11.88 -12.27
N VAL A 40 -8.70 -11.70 -11.23
CA VAL A 40 -7.25 -11.86 -11.34
C VAL A 40 -6.92 -13.30 -11.71
N ALA A 41 -7.52 -14.30 -11.05
CA ALA A 41 -7.29 -15.71 -11.35
C ALA A 41 -7.68 -16.11 -12.79
N SER A 42 -8.82 -15.62 -13.30
CA SER A 42 -9.28 -15.94 -14.66
C SER A 42 -8.43 -15.31 -15.76
N THR A 43 -7.76 -14.20 -15.46
CA THR A 43 -6.99 -13.44 -16.47
C THR A 43 -5.48 -13.75 -16.46
N ARG A 44 -4.99 -14.61 -15.55
CA ARG A 44 -3.55 -14.91 -15.48
C ARG A 44 -3.07 -15.76 -16.65
N VAL A 45 -1.82 -15.53 -17.03
CA VAL A 45 -1.12 -16.39 -18.01
C VAL A 45 -0.68 -17.71 -17.39
N ALA A 46 -0.36 -17.72 -16.10
CA ALA A 46 0.15 -18.89 -15.39
C ALA A 46 -0.40 -18.96 -13.95
N PRO A 47 -0.36 -20.15 -13.31
CA PRO A 47 -0.61 -20.26 -11.87
C PRO A 47 0.35 -19.36 -11.08
N PRO A 48 -0.10 -18.81 -9.93
CA PRO A 48 0.72 -17.92 -9.13
C PRO A 48 1.98 -18.65 -8.64
N PRO A 49 3.16 -18.03 -8.73
CA PRO A 49 4.39 -18.63 -8.25
C PRO A 49 4.36 -18.74 -6.71
N ALA A 50 5.08 -19.72 -6.16
CA ALA A 50 5.18 -19.89 -4.71
C ALA A 50 5.88 -18.69 -4.03
N VAL A 51 6.83 -18.06 -4.74
CA VAL A 51 7.49 -16.83 -4.32
C VAL A 51 7.43 -15.84 -5.49
N PRO A 52 6.92 -14.61 -5.28
CA PRO A 52 6.87 -13.62 -6.34
C PRO A 52 8.29 -13.16 -6.72
N VAL A 53 8.45 -12.76 -7.98
CA VAL A 53 9.66 -12.07 -8.42
C VAL A 53 9.74 -10.72 -7.72
N VAL A 54 10.94 -10.28 -7.32
CA VAL A 54 11.13 -9.01 -6.61
C VAL A 54 11.99 -8.08 -7.44
N GLU A 55 11.47 -6.90 -7.74
CA GLU A 55 12.24 -5.81 -8.36
C GLU A 55 12.26 -4.59 -7.43
N ARG A 56 13.36 -3.83 -7.46
CA ARG A 56 13.56 -2.64 -6.61
C ARG A 56 13.70 -1.41 -7.49
N ILE A 57 13.04 -0.34 -7.08
CA ILE A 57 13.04 0.91 -7.82
C ILE A 57 13.21 2.11 -6.89
N ALA A 58 13.93 3.12 -7.37
CA ALA A 58 14.13 4.38 -6.66
C ALA A 58 13.04 5.43 -6.93
N SER A 59 12.12 5.16 -7.87
CA SER A 59 11.00 6.07 -8.16
C SER A 59 10.04 6.11 -6.98
N SER A 60 9.44 7.27 -6.69
CA SER A 60 8.32 7.41 -5.76
C SER A 60 6.96 7.51 -6.46
N ASP A 61 6.97 7.61 -7.80
CA ASP A 61 5.75 7.75 -8.60
C ASP A 61 5.16 6.37 -8.90
N MET A 62 4.16 5.97 -8.11
CA MET A 62 3.46 4.70 -8.29
C MET A 62 2.76 4.56 -9.63
N GLN A 63 2.32 5.67 -10.24
CA GLN A 63 1.62 5.63 -11.52
C GLN A 63 2.60 5.37 -12.66
N ALA A 64 3.73 6.07 -12.68
CA ALA A 64 4.79 5.82 -13.65
C ALA A 64 5.33 4.39 -13.54
N VAL A 65 5.44 3.87 -12.32
CA VAL A 65 5.81 2.49 -12.04
C VAL A 65 4.78 1.53 -12.60
N ALA A 66 3.50 1.72 -12.27
CA ALA A 66 2.42 0.89 -12.82
C ALA A 66 2.47 0.87 -14.35
N ASP A 67 2.59 2.02 -15.00
CA ASP A 67 2.68 2.13 -16.47
C ASP A 67 3.88 1.37 -17.05
N GLN A 68 5.05 1.45 -16.42
CA GLN A 68 6.25 0.73 -16.86
C GLN A 68 6.04 -0.80 -16.85
N TYR A 69 5.43 -1.33 -15.80
CA TYR A 69 5.19 -2.78 -15.69
C TYR A 69 3.99 -3.22 -16.53
N THR A 70 2.99 -2.35 -16.72
CA THR A 70 1.90 -2.59 -17.67
C THR A 70 2.43 -2.77 -19.09
N LYS A 71 3.38 -1.94 -19.54
CA LYS A 71 4.05 -2.13 -20.85
C LYS A 71 4.68 -3.52 -20.99
N ARG A 72 5.25 -4.05 -19.91
CA ARG A 72 5.84 -5.40 -19.85
C ARG A 72 4.80 -6.54 -19.74
N GLY A 73 3.51 -6.22 -19.80
CA GLY A 73 2.41 -7.20 -19.74
C GLY A 73 1.87 -7.50 -18.34
N TYR A 74 2.32 -6.78 -17.31
CA TYR A 74 1.86 -6.99 -15.94
C TYR A 74 0.66 -6.08 -15.60
N GLY A 75 -0.42 -6.66 -15.09
CA GLY A 75 -1.52 -5.89 -14.51
C GLY A 75 -1.28 -5.60 -13.03
N LEU A 76 -1.45 -4.34 -12.62
CA LEU A 76 -1.43 -3.95 -11.21
C LEU A 76 -2.67 -4.50 -10.49
N ILE A 77 -2.48 -5.20 -9.37
CA ILE A 77 -3.58 -5.76 -8.56
C ILE A 77 -3.77 -5.01 -7.23
N GLY A 78 -2.74 -4.34 -6.74
CA GLY A 78 -2.82 -3.56 -5.52
C GLY A 78 -1.53 -2.82 -5.22
N THR A 79 -1.60 -1.94 -4.23
CA THR A 79 -0.45 -1.19 -3.73
C THR A 79 -0.49 -1.13 -2.21
N SER A 80 0.69 -1.01 -1.60
CA SER A 80 0.83 -0.66 -0.18
C SER A 80 1.74 0.56 -0.13
N VAL A 81 1.25 1.67 0.43
CA VAL A 81 2.04 2.90 0.62
C VAL A 81 1.74 3.46 1.99
N PHE A 82 2.78 3.66 2.78
CA PHE A 82 2.64 4.09 4.16
C PHE A 82 3.91 4.75 4.69
N ASN A 83 3.75 5.52 5.76
CA ASN A 83 4.86 6.16 6.45
C ASN A 83 5.01 5.56 7.85
N SER A 84 6.17 4.96 8.13
CA SER A 84 6.44 4.27 9.40
C SER A 84 7.67 4.84 10.10
N GLY A 85 7.59 4.89 11.43
CA GLY A 85 8.74 5.15 12.30
C GLY A 85 9.47 3.87 12.73
N ARG A 86 8.94 2.72 12.33
CA ARG A 86 9.53 1.39 12.57
C ARG A 86 10.24 0.94 11.30
N ARG A 87 11.23 0.07 11.47
CA ARG A 87 11.91 -0.58 10.35
C ARG A 87 11.00 -1.66 9.78
N GLU A 88 10.70 -1.57 8.49
CA GLU A 88 10.01 -2.62 7.75
C GLU A 88 11.02 -3.43 6.94
N THR A 89 10.74 -4.72 6.75
CA THR A 89 11.59 -5.62 5.97
C THR A 89 11.00 -5.82 4.57
N GLU A 90 11.87 -6.11 3.61
CA GLU A 90 11.43 -6.47 2.26
C GLU A 90 10.67 -7.81 2.28
N ASP A 91 11.04 -8.75 3.15
CA ASP A 91 10.34 -10.02 3.34
C ASP A 91 8.86 -9.82 3.67
N ALA A 92 8.51 -8.76 4.41
CA ALA A 92 7.11 -8.42 4.67
C ALA A 92 6.34 -8.07 3.38
N ALA A 93 6.97 -7.34 2.45
CA ALA A 93 6.38 -7.03 1.16
C ALA A 93 6.26 -8.29 0.28
N ILE A 94 7.25 -9.18 0.34
CA ILE A 94 7.23 -10.46 -0.39
C ILE A 94 6.12 -11.37 0.14
N GLN A 95 5.98 -11.49 1.46
CA GLN A 95 4.91 -12.24 2.11
C GLN A 95 3.54 -11.69 1.73
N GLN A 96 3.36 -10.37 1.77
CA GLN A 96 2.13 -9.73 1.31
C GLN A 96 1.86 -10.05 -0.15
N GLY A 97 2.89 -9.99 -1.00
CA GLY A 97 2.82 -10.40 -2.40
C GLY A 97 2.34 -11.83 -2.57
N ALA A 98 2.88 -12.77 -1.80
CA ALA A 98 2.44 -14.17 -1.82
C ALA A 98 0.98 -14.34 -1.34
N GLU A 99 0.56 -13.60 -0.30
CA GLU A 99 -0.83 -13.61 0.20
C GLU A 99 -1.83 -13.15 -0.88
N VAL A 100 -1.50 -12.08 -1.61
CA VAL A 100 -2.32 -11.57 -2.73
C VAL A 100 -2.08 -12.35 -4.04
N LYS A 101 -1.24 -13.39 -3.97
CA LYS A 101 -0.82 -14.22 -5.09
C LYS A 101 -0.16 -13.42 -6.22
N ALA A 102 0.60 -12.37 -5.95
CA ALA A 102 1.29 -11.61 -7.01
C ALA A 102 2.33 -12.46 -7.73
N ASP A 103 2.56 -12.19 -9.01
CA ASP A 103 3.68 -12.79 -9.76
C ASP A 103 4.96 -11.95 -9.60
N LEU A 104 4.79 -10.64 -9.43
CA LEU A 104 5.86 -9.66 -9.28
C LEU A 104 5.51 -8.67 -8.16
N VAL A 105 6.47 -8.44 -7.28
CA VAL A 105 6.43 -7.42 -6.23
C VAL A 105 7.50 -6.39 -6.54
N VAL A 106 7.07 -5.15 -6.71
CA VAL A 106 7.96 -4.03 -6.95
C VAL A 106 8.07 -3.24 -5.66
N ILE A 107 9.23 -3.26 -5.04
CA ILE A 107 9.50 -2.58 -3.76
C ILE A 107 10.11 -1.21 -4.06
N LEU A 108 9.52 -0.17 -3.49
CA LEU A 108 10.06 1.18 -3.52
C LEU A 108 11.16 1.31 -2.48
N ASN A 109 12.28 1.92 -2.85
CA ASN A 109 13.34 2.21 -1.90
C ASN A 109 12.81 3.14 -0.79
N PRO A 110 13.00 2.80 0.51
CA PRO A 110 12.52 3.63 1.60
C PRO A 110 13.09 5.04 1.55
N ARG A 111 12.22 6.05 1.70
CA ARG A 111 12.63 7.46 1.68
C ARG A 111 12.44 8.09 3.05
N PHE A 112 13.50 8.67 3.60
CA PHE A 112 13.42 9.43 4.84
C PHE A 112 12.55 10.68 4.65
N THR A 113 11.56 10.88 5.53
CA THR A 113 10.65 12.05 5.47
C THR A 113 10.82 13.04 6.61
N GLY A 114 11.63 12.70 7.60
CA GLY A 114 11.90 13.56 8.75
C GLY A 114 11.88 12.79 10.06
N SER A 115 12.07 13.50 11.16
CA SER A 115 12.06 12.93 12.50
C SER A 115 11.05 13.67 13.36
N VAL A 116 10.30 12.93 14.17
CA VAL A 116 9.38 13.51 15.16
C VAL A 116 9.98 13.26 16.53
N THR A 117 10.16 14.33 17.31
CA THR A 117 10.64 14.26 18.68
C THR A 117 9.48 14.51 19.63
N THR A 118 9.19 13.54 20.50
CA THR A 118 8.14 13.64 21.51
C THR A 118 8.75 13.51 22.90
N ALA A 119 8.35 14.37 23.82
CA ALA A 119 8.80 14.33 25.20
C ALA A 119 7.95 13.33 26.00
N MET A 120 8.54 12.21 26.43
CA MET A 120 7.87 11.21 27.26
C MET A 120 8.08 11.53 28.76
N PRO A 121 7.01 11.68 29.56
CA PRO A 121 7.14 11.94 30.98
C PRO A 121 7.53 10.67 31.73
N ILE A 122 8.58 10.76 32.55
CA ILE A 122 8.94 9.75 33.55
C ILE A 122 8.65 10.35 34.92
N THR A 123 7.66 9.78 35.61
CA THR A 123 7.25 10.22 36.95
C THR A 123 7.76 9.23 37.98
N VAL A 124 8.63 9.69 38.88
CA VAL A 124 9.16 8.89 39.99
C VAL A 124 8.71 9.45 41.34
N PRO A 125 8.41 8.59 42.35
CA PRO A 125 8.15 9.04 43.70
C PRO A 125 9.35 9.79 44.28
N LYS A 126 9.11 10.92 44.97
CA LYS A 126 10.14 11.70 45.65
C LYS A 126 9.70 12.02 47.06
N THR A 127 10.50 11.61 48.05
CA THR A 127 10.28 11.92 49.46
C THR A 127 11.22 13.04 49.89
N THR A 128 10.70 14.07 50.56
CA THR A 128 11.51 15.16 51.14
C THR A 128 11.24 15.23 52.63
N THR A 129 12.29 15.18 53.45
CA THR A 129 12.19 15.28 54.91
C THR A 129 12.66 16.66 55.37
N SER A 130 11.78 17.37 56.08
CA SER A 130 12.05 18.69 56.66
C SER A 130 12.13 18.61 58.18
N TYR A 131 13.06 19.39 58.77
CA TYR A 131 13.24 19.51 60.22
C TYR A 131 12.70 20.84 60.69
N SER A 132 11.81 20.82 61.69
CA SER A 132 11.25 22.02 62.31
C SER A 132 11.65 22.04 63.78
N SER A 133 12.30 23.11 64.23
CA SER A 133 12.58 23.34 65.65
C SER A 133 11.85 24.60 66.13
N GLY A 134 11.20 24.51 67.28
CA GLY A 134 10.50 25.62 67.92
C GLY A 134 10.97 25.79 69.35
N THR A 135 11.00 27.03 69.82
CA THR A 135 11.31 27.37 71.21
C THR A 135 10.16 28.18 71.78
N ALA A 136 9.67 27.79 72.94
CA ALA A 136 8.62 28.52 73.64
C ALA A 136 9.17 29.03 74.98
N THR A 137 9.18 30.34 75.17
CA THR A 137 9.63 30.97 76.42
C THR A 137 8.43 31.47 77.20
N ALA A 138 8.23 30.94 78.41
CA ALA A 138 7.22 31.41 79.34
C ALA A 138 7.87 32.36 80.34
N PHE A 139 7.27 33.55 80.54
CA PHE A 139 7.76 34.56 81.46
C PHE A 139 6.92 34.55 82.75
N GLY A 140 7.57 34.32 83.89
CA GLY A 140 6.91 34.34 85.20
C GLY A 140 7.67 35.19 86.23
N PRO A 141 7.12 35.36 87.44
CA PRO A 141 7.70 36.22 88.48
C PRO A 141 9.11 35.84 88.97
N ARG A 142 9.60 34.64 88.61
CA ARG A 142 10.94 34.12 88.97
C ARG A 142 11.92 34.07 87.78
N GLY A 143 11.56 34.67 86.65
CA GLY A 143 12.36 34.68 85.42
C GLY A 143 11.78 33.80 84.29
N PRO A 144 12.34 33.88 83.07
CA PRO A 144 11.88 33.11 81.93
C PRO A 144 12.34 31.65 81.98
N VAL A 145 11.45 30.74 81.56
CA VAL A 145 11.80 29.33 81.28
C VAL A 145 11.55 29.07 79.80
N THR A 146 12.55 28.54 79.09
CA THR A 146 12.44 28.22 77.67
C THR A 146 12.42 26.71 77.46
N ALA A 147 11.42 26.24 76.73
CA ALA A 147 11.32 24.86 76.25
C ALA A 147 11.70 24.79 74.77
N TYR A 148 12.46 23.77 74.41
CA TYR A 148 12.85 23.48 73.03
C TYR A 148 12.12 22.24 72.55
N GLY A 149 11.56 22.28 71.35
CA GLY A 149 10.92 21.15 70.70
C GLY A 149 11.38 21.04 69.25
N SER A 150 11.49 19.83 68.74
CA SER A 150 11.76 19.56 67.33
C SER A 150 10.82 18.50 66.79
N GLY A 151 10.43 18.64 65.53
CA GLY A 151 9.65 17.67 64.78
C GLY A 151 10.21 17.45 63.38
N THR A 152 9.99 16.25 62.85
CA THR A 152 10.35 15.89 61.46
C THR A 152 9.08 15.68 60.65
N THR A 153 8.98 16.32 59.49
CA THR A 153 7.86 16.12 58.57
C THR A 153 8.38 15.52 57.27
N THR A 154 7.89 14.34 56.90
CA THR A 154 8.18 13.71 55.60
C THR A 154 7.06 14.02 54.62
N THR A 155 7.37 14.77 53.57
CA THR A 155 6.44 15.06 52.47
C THR A 155 6.66 14.07 51.33
N TYR A 156 5.59 13.39 50.94
CA TYR A 156 5.56 12.53 49.76
C TYR A 156 5.09 13.34 48.56
N GLY A 157 5.89 13.36 47.50
CA GLY A 157 5.55 13.99 46.24
C GLY A 157 5.99 13.13 45.06
N THR A 158 5.82 13.69 43.88
CA THR A 158 6.29 13.10 42.63
C THR A 158 7.23 14.07 41.94
N SER A 159 8.19 13.53 41.19
CA SER A 159 9.04 14.32 40.30
C SER A 159 8.87 13.79 38.89
N THR A 160 8.44 14.66 37.97
CA THR A 160 8.27 14.34 36.56
C THR A 160 9.43 14.92 35.76
N THR A 161 10.19 14.05 35.10
CA THR A 161 11.24 14.45 34.15
C THR A 161 10.80 14.06 32.74
N PHE A 162 10.97 14.97 31.78
CA PHE A 162 10.64 14.71 30.38
C PHE A 162 11.87 14.21 29.63
N VAL A 163 11.79 13.01 29.06
CA VAL A 163 12.86 12.43 28.22
C VAL A 163 12.44 12.57 26.76
N PRO A 164 13.19 13.31 25.92
CA PRO A 164 12.88 13.42 24.50
C PRO A 164 13.19 12.09 23.79
N VAL A 165 12.22 11.57 23.05
CA VAL A 165 12.38 10.41 22.18
C VAL A 165 12.19 10.84 20.73
N THR A 166 13.24 10.71 19.93
CA THR A 166 13.24 11.03 18.50
C THR A 166 13.01 9.77 17.68
N VAL A 167 11.99 9.78 16.83
CA VAL A 167 11.67 8.68 15.90
C VAL A 167 11.84 9.17 14.47
N ASN A 168 12.71 8.50 13.71
CA ASN A 168 12.91 8.74 12.29
C ASN A 168 11.77 8.11 11.49
N ARG A 169 11.15 8.89 10.59
CA ARG A 169 10.03 8.46 9.76
C ARG A 169 10.48 8.23 8.33
N MET A 170 10.00 7.14 7.74
CA MET A 170 10.32 6.73 6.37
C MET A 170 9.04 6.40 5.62
N ASP A 171 8.99 6.80 4.35
CA ASP A 171 8.00 6.34 3.38
C ASP A 171 8.42 4.98 2.86
N PHE A 172 7.52 4.01 3.00
CA PHE A 172 7.63 2.67 2.44
C PHE A 172 6.54 2.50 1.40
N GLY A 173 6.83 1.68 0.39
CA GLY A 173 5.75 1.14 -0.41
C GLY A 173 6.15 0.00 -1.33
N ALA A 174 5.13 -0.69 -1.81
CA ALA A 174 5.24 -1.79 -2.75
C ALA A 174 4.04 -1.79 -3.69
N ALA A 175 4.25 -2.22 -4.92
CA ALA A 175 3.22 -2.46 -5.91
C ALA A 175 3.21 -3.94 -6.29
N TYR A 176 2.02 -4.51 -6.37
CA TYR A 176 1.80 -5.94 -6.59
C TYR A 176 1.21 -6.15 -7.98
N PHE A 177 1.85 -7.04 -8.74
CA PHE A 177 1.58 -7.22 -10.15
C PHE A 177 1.33 -8.68 -10.50
N VAL A 178 0.54 -8.88 -11.55
CA VAL A 178 0.20 -10.19 -12.09
C VAL A 178 0.37 -10.18 -13.59
N LYS A 179 1.01 -11.20 -14.15
CA LYS A 179 1.13 -11.35 -15.59
C LYS A 179 -0.19 -11.84 -16.14
N ARG A 180 -0.93 -10.93 -16.79
CA ARG A 180 -2.27 -11.22 -17.34
C ARG A 180 -2.22 -11.39 -18.84
N LYS A 181 -3.16 -12.17 -19.36
CA LYS A 181 -3.37 -12.32 -20.79
C LYS A 181 -4.17 -11.13 -21.30
N TRP A 182 -3.64 -10.44 -22.30
CA TRP A 182 -4.27 -9.28 -22.91
C TRP A 182 -4.93 -9.68 -24.23
N SER A 183 -6.22 -9.42 -24.39
CA SER A 183 -6.93 -9.71 -25.64
C SER A 183 -6.58 -8.73 -26.76
N PHE A 184 -6.46 -7.44 -26.41
CA PHE A 184 -6.08 -6.35 -27.32
C PHE A 184 -4.77 -5.67 -26.91
N GLY A 185 -4.59 -5.39 -25.60
CA GLY A 185 -3.32 -4.90 -25.05
C GLY A 185 -3.08 -3.40 -25.18
N LEU A 186 -4.14 -2.60 -25.06
CA LEU A 186 -4.02 -1.15 -24.90
C LEU A 186 -4.76 -0.67 -23.66
N GLU A 187 -4.32 0.48 -23.14
CA GLU A 187 -5.09 1.22 -22.14
C GLU A 187 -5.67 2.50 -22.75
N PRO A 188 -7.00 2.64 -22.73
CA PRO A 188 -7.67 3.79 -23.28
C PRO A 188 -7.67 4.97 -22.30
N ARG A 189 -7.78 6.18 -22.84
CA ARG A 189 -8.20 7.36 -22.08
C ARG A 189 -9.23 8.16 -22.88
N GLU A 190 -9.94 9.01 -22.16
CA GLU A 190 -10.81 10.00 -22.78
C GLU A 190 -10.01 10.98 -23.64
N LEU A 191 -10.67 11.48 -24.69
CA LEU A 191 -10.15 12.55 -25.53
C LEU A 191 -10.03 13.85 -24.73
N THR A 192 -8.96 14.59 -24.95
CA THR A 192 -8.82 15.98 -24.51
C THR A 192 -9.58 16.92 -25.45
N ASP A 193 -9.86 18.15 -25.00
CA ASP A 193 -10.56 19.12 -25.86
C ASP A 193 -9.79 19.46 -27.14
N GLN A 194 -8.47 19.49 -27.06
CA GLN A 194 -7.60 19.68 -28.24
C GLN A 194 -7.75 18.53 -29.24
N GLU A 195 -7.79 17.28 -28.77
CA GLU A 195 -7.98 16.11 -29.64
C GLU A 195 -9.39 16.07 -30.23
N ARG A 196 -10.42 16.46 -29.47
CA ARG A 196 -11.79 16.59 -29.98
C ARG A 196 -11.87 17.62 -31.10
N GLN A 197 -11.21 18.76 -30.93
CA GLN A 197 -11.11 19.79 -31.97
C GLN A 197 -10.36 19.29 -33.20
N ALA A 198 -9.22 18.62 -33.02
CA ALA A 198 -8.45 18.05 -34.11
C ALA A 198 -9.20 16.96 -34.89
N LEU A 199 -10.02 16.14 -34.20
CA LEU A 199 -10.91 15.15 -34.81
C LEU A 199 -12.19 15.76 -35.38
N GLN A 200 -12.50 17.02 -35.05
CA GLN A 200 -13.80 17.65 -35.29
C GLN A 200 -14.96 16.79 -34.77
N SER A 201 -14.74 16.07 -33.67
CA SER A 201 -15.65 15.08 -33.10
C SER A 201 -15.45 14.96 -31.60
N ASN A 202 -16.55 14.87 -30.85
CA ASN A 202 -16.53 14.56 -29.41
C ASN A 202 -16.42 13.05 -29.14
N ARG A 203 -16.44 12.23 -30.19
CA ARG A 203 -16.45 10.77 -30.15
C ARG A 203 -15.07 10.22 -30.54
N GLY A 204 -14.62 9.23 -29.79
CA GLY A 204 -13.38 8.50 -30.01
C GLY A 204 -12.70 8.14 -28.70
N VAL A 205 -11.57 7.47 -28.79
CA VAL A 205 -10.75 7.04 -27.65
C VAL A 205 -9.30 7.31 -27.96
N ALA A 206 -8.57 7.92 -27.03
CA ALA A 206 -7.13 8.08 -27.19
C ALA A 206 -6.38 6.91 -26.56
N VAL A 207 -5.31 6.47 -27.22
CA VAL A 207 -4.39 5.46 -26.69
C VAL A 207 -3.50 6.10 -25.65
N ARG A 208 -3.64 5.69 -24.38
CA ARG A 208 -2.79 6.14 -23.28
C ARG A 208 -1.50 5.32 -23.20
N LEU A 209 -1.62 4.00 -23.36
CA LEU A 209 -0.52 3.06 -23.20
C LEU A 209 -0.75 1.82 -24.07
N ILE A 210 0.35 1.24 -24.58
CA ILE A 210 0.37 -0.01 -25.33
C ILE A 210 1.21 -1.01 -24.56
N VAL A 211 0.74 -2.26 -24.50
CA VAL A 211 1.43 -3.38 -23.88
C VAL A 211 2.27 -4.10 -24.94
N ASP A 212 3.55 -4.31 -24.66
CA ASP A 212 4.48 -4.92 -25.60
C ASP A 212 4.10 -6.38 -25.88
N GLY A 213 4.24 -6.81 -27.15
CA GLY A 213 3.94 -8.17 -27.59
C GLY A 213 2.45 -8.54 -27.52
N THR A 214 1.56 -7.54 -27.62
CA THR A 214 0.11 -7.73 -27.72
C THR A 214 -0.40 -7.38 -29.11
N PRO A 215 -1.65 -7.77 -29.47
CA PRO A 215 -2.18 -7.48 -30.79
C PRO A 215 -2.18 -6.00 -31.19
N ALA A 216 -2.39 -5.08 -30.25
CA ALA A 216 -2.31 -3.65 -30.53
C ALA A 216 -0.87 -3.21 -30.86
N PHE A 217 0.13 -3.74 -30.15
CA PHE A 217 1.54 -3.50 -30.43
C PHE A 217 1.95 -4.04 -31.81
N ASP A 218 1.59 -5.30 -32.09
CA ASP A 218 1.93 -5.97 -33.35
C ASP A 218 1.25 -5.33 -34.58
N ALA A 219 0.16 -4.58 -34.37
CA ALA A 219 -0.54 -3.84 -35.41
C ALA A 219 0.01 -2.42 -35.65
N ASP A 220 1.13 -2.05 -35.00
CA ASP A 220 1.70 -0.70 -34.94
C ASP A 220 0.70 0.36 -34.47
N ILE A 221 -0.18 0.04 -33.51
CA ILE A 221 -0.94 1.07 -32.80
C ILE A 221 0.00 1.71 -31.78
N LEU A 222 0.05 3.03 -31.76
CA LEU A 222 1.00 3.79 -30.96
C LEU A 222 0.29 4.60 -29.87
N VAL A 223 1.05 4.93 -28.83
CA VAL A 223 0.61 5.89 -27.81
C VAL A 223 0.32 7.23 -28.48
N GLY A 224 -0.83 7.83 -28.16
CA GLY A 224 -1.32 9.06 -28.77
C GLY A 224 -2.18 8.88 -30.02
N ASP A 225 -2.32 7.66 -30.55
CA ASP A 225 -3.31 7.41 -31.60
C ASP A 225 -4.73 7.66 -31.09
N LEU A 226 -5.59 8.18 -31.98
CA LEU A 226 -6.99 8.45 -31.69
C LEU A 226 -7.86 7.43 -32.42
N LEU A 227 -8.38 6.44 -31.70
CA LEU A 227 -9.27 5.43 -32.25
C LEU A 227 -10.67 6.02 -32.44
N THR A 228 -11.25 5.80 -33.62
CA THR A 228 -12.56 6.34 -33.97
C THR A 228 -13.60 5.26 -34.22
N GLU A 229 -13.20 4.09 -34.74
CA GLU A 229 -14.12 2.99 -35.07
C GLU A 229 -13.47 1.62 -34.87
N ILE A 230 -14.30 0.62 -34.59
CA ILE A 230 -13.95 -0.82 -34.60
C ILE A 230 -14.94 -1.54 -35.52
N ASP A 231 -14.45 -2.17 -36.59
CA ASP A 231 -15.29 -2.81 -37.63
C ASP A 231 -16.40 -1.89 -38.17
N GLY A 232 -16.05 -0.62 -38.40
CA GLY A 232 -16.99 0.40 -38.85
C GLY A 232 -17.98 0.88 -37.79
N VAL A 233 -17.96 0.32 -36.58
CA VAL A 233 -18.79 0.79 -35.45
C VAL A 233 -18.09 1.96 -34.76
N PRO A 234 -18.70 3.15 -34.68
CA PRO A 234 -18.08 4.30 -34.04
C PRO A 234 -17.87 4.13 -32.54
N LEU A 235 -16.71 4.53 -32.05
CA LEU A 235 -16.40 4.63 -30.62
C LEU A 235 -16.95 5.93 -30.06
N THR A 236 -17.90 5.85 -29.12
CA THR A 236 -18.49 7.05 -28.49
C THR A 236 -17.64 7.58 -27.34
N GLY A 237 -16.81 6.72 -26.74
CA GLY A 237 -15.89 7.05 -25.65
C GLY A 237 -15.24 5.79 -25.07
N VAL A 238 -14.53 5.90 -23.95
CA VAL A 238 -13.80 4.76 -23.35
C VAL A 238 -14.74 3.61 -23.01
N ALA A 239 -15.94 3.92 -22.52
CA ALA A 239 -16.94 2.93 -22.13
C ALA A 239 -17.44 2.05 -23.30
N SER A 240 -17.40 2.55 -24.54
CA SER A 240 -17.82 1.77 -25.72
C SER A 240 -16.77 0.76 -26.20
N LEU A 241 -15.49 0.96 -25.87
CA LEU A 241 -14.42 0.14 -26.42
C LEU A 241 -14.44 -1.29 -25.87
N GLY A 242 -14.59 -1.43 -24.55
CA GLY A 242 -14.58 -2.73 -23.86
C GLY A 242 -15.60 -3.72 -24.42
N PRO A 243 -16.90 -3.38 -24.47
CA PRO A 243 -17.94 -4.24 -25.03
C PRO A 243 -17.67 -4.65 -26.49
N LEU A 244 -17.25 -3.70 -27.34
CA LEU A 244 -16.99 -3.98 -28.76
C LEU A 244 -15.86 -4.99 -28.95
N LEU A 245 -14.79 -4.89 -28.14
CA LEU A 245 -13.70 -5.85 -28.15
C LEU A 245 -14.15 -7.22 -27.63
N GLN A 246 -14.97 -7.26 -26.58
CA GLN A 246 -15.49 -8.50 -26.01
C GLN A 246 -16.41 -9.26 -26.98
N GLU A 247 -17.26 -8.58 -27.74
CA GLU A 247 -18.11 -9.20 -28.77
C GLU A 247 -17.30 -9.84 -29.93
N ARG A 248 -16.09 -9.33 -30.14
CA ARG A 248 -15.18 -9.73 -31.22
C ARG A 248 -14.02 -10.56 -30.71
N ASP A 249 -14.12 -11.07 -29.50
CA ASP A 249 -13.03 -11.79 -28.86
C ASP A 249 -12.52 -12.96 -29.71
N GLY A 250 -11.20 -13.08 -29.81
CA GLY A 250 -10.53 -14.07 -30.67
C GLY A 250 -10.67 -13.84 -32.19
N LYS A 251 -11.38 -12.79 -32.65
CA LYS A 251 -11.58 -12.52 -34.09
C LYS A 251 -10.59 -11.48 -34.62
N ARG A 252 -10.42 -11.48 -35.95
CA ARG A 252 -9.74 -10.38 -36.65
C ARG A 252 -10.69 -9.20 -36.76
N ILE A 253 -10.24 -8.03 -36.31
CA ILE A 253 -10.98 -6.77 -36.35
C ILE A 253 -10.25 -5.74 -37.20
N SER A 254 -10.96 -4.70 -37.62
CA SER A 254 -10.43 -3.50 -38.24
C SER A 254 -10.56 -2.32 -37.29
N VAL A 255 -9.45 -1.66 -37.02
CA VAL A 255 -9.37 -0.52 -36.11
C VAL A 255 -9.12 0.72 -36.95
N THR A 256 -10.09 1.62 -37.00
CA THR A 256 -9.91 2.95 -37.60
C THR A 256 -9.31 3.87 -36.56
N LEU A 257 -8.19 4.52 -36.89
CA LEU A 257 -7.51 5.48 -36.03
C LEU A 257 -7.04 6.71 -36.81
N VAL A 258 -6.76 7.79 -36.08
CA VAL A 258 -6.16 9.01 -36.60
C VAL A 258 -4.80 9.21 -35.94
N ARG A 259 -3.76 9.37 -36.78
CA ARG A 259 -2.39 9.66 -36.36
C ARG A 259 -1.91 10.90 -37.11
N ASN A 260 -1.53 11.95 -36.38
CA ASN A 260 -1.07 13.21 -36.96
C ASN A 260 -2.02 13.76 -38.05
N GLY A 261 -3.33 13.69 -37.81
CA GLY A 261 -4.38 14.12 -38.75
C GLY A 261 -4.66 13.16 -39.91
N THR A 262 -3.91 12.07 -40.06
CA THR A 262 -4.12 11.08 -41.12
C THR A 262 -4.97 9.93 -40.61
N ARG A 263 -6.05 9.59 -41.33
CA ARG A 263 -6.88 8.41 -41.06
C ARG A 263 -6.17 7.14 -41.53
N LEU A 264 -6.03 6.19 -40.63
CA LEU A 264 -5.41 4.88 -40.87
C LEU A 264 -6.39 3.77 -40.46
N VAL A 265 -6.27 2.61 -41.12
CA VAL A 265 -7.00 1.39 -40.75
C VAL A 265 -5.99 0.29 -40.49
N LYS A 266 -6.06 -0.31 -39.30
CA LYS A 266 -5.19 -1.39 -38.87
C LYS A 266 -6.00 -2.67 -38.66
N GLY A 267 -5.59 -3.75 -39.32
CA GLY A 267 -6.16 -5.08 -39.08
C GLY A 267 -5.50 -5.72 -37.86
N VAL A 268 -6.29 -6.07 -36.84
CA VAL A 268 -5.77 -6.61 -35.57
C VAL A 268 -6.40 -7.97 -35.30
N GLN A 269 -5.58 -8.96 -34.94
CA GLN A 269 -6.07 -10.27 -34.53
C GLN A 269 -6.22 -10.30 -33.01
N LEU A 270 -7.46 -10.25 -32.50
CA LEU A 270 -7.68 -10.35 -31.05
C LEU A 270 -7.30 -11.73 -30.54
N VAL A 271 -6.75 -11.77 -29.34
CA VAL A 271 -6.48 -13.00 -28.60
C VAL A 271 -7.68 -13.29 -27.72
N GLN A 272 -8.17 -14.52 -27.77
CA GLN A 272 -9.32 -14.95 -26.96
C GLN A 272 -9.04 -14.82 -25.46
N SER A 273 -9.86 -14.04 -24.76
CA SER A 273 -9.98 -14.03 -23.31
C SER A 273 -10.54 -15.38 -22.86
N GLN A 274 -9.87 -16.08 -21.95
CA GLN A 274 -10.43 -17.29 -21.34
C GLN A 274 -11.53 -16.94 -20.33
#